data_AF-A0A4R4L669-F1
#
_entry.id   AF-A0A4R4L669-F1
#
_cell.length_a   1.000
_cell.length_b   1.000
_cell.length_c   1.000
_cell.angle_alpha   90.00
_cell.angle_beta   90.00
_cell.angle_gamma   90.00
#
_symmetry.space_group_name_H-M   'P 1'
#
loop_
_entity.id
_entity.type
_entity.pdbx_description
1 polymer ?
#
loop_
_entity_poly.entity_id
_entity_poly.type
_entity_poly.pdbx_seq_one_letter_code
_entity_poly.pdbx_strand_id
1 'polypeptide(L)' 'MRGAEPADVAAEDDAAELVAQLRELAGADPAEVRQVVAEVLTALDRVAGGALREHLPEAIRADTGLDSGTPGPR' A
#
# COMPACT_ATOMS: atom_id res chain seq x y z
N MET A 1 15.91 38.15 -21.51
CA MET A 1 16.28 36.79 -21.08
C MET A 1 16.16 36.74 -19.57
N ARG A 2 15.05 36.22 -19.02
CA ARG A 2 14.92 35.97 -17.59
C ARG A 2 15.33 34.52 -17.39
N GLY A 3 16.56 34.30 -16.91
CA GLY A 3 17.01 32.96 -16.54
C GLY A 3 16.17 32.49 -15.36
N ALA A 4 15.67 31.26 -15.43
CA ALA A 4 14.99 30.63 -14.30
C ALA A 4 15.91 30.76 -13.06
N GLU A 5 15.36 31.30 -11.97
CA GLU A 5 16.07 31.40 -10.71
C GLU A 5 16.41 29.97 -10.25
N PRO A 6 17.60 29.70 -9.69
CA PRO A 6 18.09 28.34 -9.43
C PRO A 6 17.18 27.48 -8.52
N ALA A 7 16.24 28.09 -7.80
CA ALA A 7 15.22 27.39 -7.00
C ALA A 7 14.07 26.79 -7.85
N ASP A 8 13.75 27.40 -8.99
CA ASP A 8 12.69 26.93 -9.91
C ASP A 8 13.12 25.62 -10.57
N VAL A 9 14.38 25.56 -11.00
CA VAL A 9 15.00 24.40 -11.65
C VAL A 9 15.19 23.21 -10.68
N ALA A 10 15.45 23.49 -9.40
CA ALA A 10 15.55 22.45 -8.37
C ALA A 10 14.16 21.87 -8.03
N ALA A 11 13.13 22.71 -7.92
CA ALA A 11 11.76 22.27 -7.68
C ALA A 11 11.18 21.45 -8.85
N GLU A 12 11.59 21.74 -10.09
CA GLU A 12 11.23 20.94 -11.26
C GLU A 12 11.87 19.53 -11.25
N ASP A 13 13.09 19.41 -10.71
CA ASP A 13 13.81 18.13 -10.58
C ASP A 13 13.16 17.23 -9.50
N ASP A 14 12.85 17.79 -8.33
CA ASP A 14 12.08 17.13 -7.27
C ASP A 14 10.69 16.67 -7.76
N ALA A 15 10.00 17.50 -8.54
CA ALA A 15 8.70 17.14 -9.11
C ALA A 15 8.82 16.02 -10.15
N ALA A 16 9.88 16.01 -10.96
CA ALA A 16 10.15 14.93 -11.92
C ALA A 16 10.48 13.62 -11.20
N GLU A 17 11.23 13.66 -10.11
CA GLU A 17 11.51 12.50 -9.26
C GLU A 17 10.24 11.92 -8.64
N LEU A 18 9.36 12.78 -8.11
CA LEU A 18 8.05 12.37 -7.59
C LEU A 18 7.18 11.72 -8.67
N VAL A 19 7.15 12.27 -9.89
CA VAL A 19 6.40 11.68 -11.01
C VAL A 19 6.97 10.33 -11.43
N ALA A 20 8.30 10.16 -11.38
CA ALA A 20 8.94 8.87 -11.64
C ALA A 20 8.57 7.82 -10.58
N GLN A 21 8.62 8.19 -9.29
CA GLN A 21 8.20 7.34 -8.17
C GLN A 21 6.72 6.96 -8.26
N LEU A 22 5.84 7.90 -8.63
CA LEU A 22 4.42 7.63 -8.85
C LEU A 22 4.17 6.71 -10.03
N ARG A 23 4.95 6.80 -11.10
CA ARG A 23 4.86 5.89 -12.26
C ARG A 23 5.37 4.50 -11.94
N GLU A 24 6.41 4.38 -11.13
CA GLU A 24 6.91 3.10 -10.63
C GLU A 24 5.85 2.43 -9.74
N LEU A 25 5.27 3.19 -8.81
CA LEU A 25 4.17 2.72 -7.95
C LEU A 25 2.90 2.37 -8.75
N ALA A 26 2.58 3.15 -9.79
CA ALA A 26 1.46 2.88 -10.69
C ALA A 26 1.74 1.73 -11.68
N GLY A 27 3.01 1.38 -11.87
CA GLY A 27 3.45 0.23 -12.66
C GLY A 27 3.35 -1.10 -11.91
N ALA A 28 3.25 -1.07 -10.58
CA ALA A 28 2.91 -2.24 -9.80
C ALA A 28 1.46 -2.64 -10.10
N ASP A 29 1.26 -3.90 -10.50
CA ASP A 29 -0.09 -4.37 -10.77
C ASP A 29 -0.91 -4.29 -9.46
N PRO A 30 -2.07 -3.61 -9.46
CA PRO A 30 -2.83 -3.39 -8.25
C PRO A 30 -3.37 -4.71 -7.66
N ALA A 31 -3.50 -5.79 -8.45
CA ALA A 31 -3.83 -7.11 -7.92
C ALA A 31 -2.62 -7.76 -7.22
N GLU A 32 -1.41 -7.61 -7.76
CA GLU A 32 -0.17 -8.07 -7.12
C GLU A 32 0.04 -7.37 -5.76
N VAL A 33 -0.16 -6.04 -5.71
CA VAL A 33 -0.06 -5.28 -4.45
C VAL A 33 -1.11 -5.75 -3.43
N ARG A 34 -2.38 -5.93 -3.84
CA ARG A 34 -3.43 -6.46 -2.96
C ARG A 34 -3.10 -7.86 -2.43
N GLN A 35 -2.51 -8.72 -3.27
CA GLN A 35 -2.09 -10.06 -2.88
C GLN A 35 -1.01 -10.00 -1.80
N VAL A 36 0.06 -9.22 -2.01
CA VAL A 36 1.14 -9.07 -1.03
C VAL A 36 0.61 -8.50 0.28
N VAL A 37 -0.26 -7.49 0.23
CA VAL A 37 -0.88 -6.91 1.43
C VAL A 37 -1.73 -7.96 2.18
N ALA A 38 -2.50 -8.78 1.47
CA ALA A 38 -3.28 -9.85 2.08
C ALA A 38 -2.39 -10.91 2.78
N GLU A 39 -1.25 -11.28 2.17
CA GLU A 39 -0.28 -12.20 2.78
C GLU A 39 0.37 -11.61 4.03
N VAL A 40 0.78 -10.34 3.98
CA VAL A 40 1.36 -9.63 5.12
C VAL A 40 0.36 -9.53 6.27
N LEU A 41 -0.89 -9.11 6.01
CA LEU A 41 -1.90 -9.02 7.05
C LEU A 41 -2.26 -10.39 7.65
N THR A 42 -2.27 -11.45 6.84
CA THR A 42 -2.48 -12.82 7.32
C THR A 42 -1.34 -13.27 8.24
N ALA A 43 -0.09 -12.95 7.89
CA ALA A 43 1.07 -13.25 8.72
C ALA A 43 1.03 -12.47 10.05
N LEU A 44 0.70 -11.17 9.98
CA LEU A 44 0.56 -10.31 11.16
C LEU A 44 -0.58 -10.77 12.07
N ASP A 45 -1.72 -11.15 11.51
CA ASP A 45 -2.85 -11.67 12.26
C ASP A 45 -2.50 -12.96 13.04
N ARG A 46 -1.74 -13.88 12.42
CA ARG A 46 -1.23 -15.07 13.12
C ARG A 46 -0.30 -14.72 14.28
N VAL A 47 0.58 -13.73 14.10
CA VAL A 47 1.49 -13.25 15.17
C VAL A 47 0.71 -12.55 16.28
N ALA A 48 -0.34 -11.80 15.93
CA ALA A 48 -1.23 -11.11 16.86
C ALA A 48 -2.31 -12.02 17.49
N GLY A 49 -2.30 -13.32 17.19
CA GLY A 49 -3.29 -14.27 17.72
C GLY A 49 -4.73 -14.03 17.27
N GLY A 50 -4.94 -13.40 16.11
CA GLY A 50 -6.28 -13.10 15.56
C GLY A 50 -6.83 -11.71 15.92
N ALA A 51 -6.16 -10.96 16.80
CA ALA A 51 -6.65 -9.65 17.28
C ALA A 51 -6.58 -8.54 16.22
N LEU A 52 -5.79 -8.73 15.16
CA LEU A 52 -5.62 -7.71 14.11
C LEU A 52 -6.94 -7.41 13.39
N ARG A 53 -7.80 -8.42 13.24
CA ARG A 53 -9.12 -8.28 12.60
C ARG A 53 -10.02 -7.27 13.34
N GLU A 54 -9.92 -7.17 14.66
CA GLU A 54 -10.75 -6.29 15.49
C GLU A 54 -10.40 -4.81 15.31
N HIS A 55 -9.18 -4.54 14.85
CA HIS A 55 -8.67 -3.19 14.62
C HIS A 55 -8.70 -2.76 13.15
N LEU A 56 -9.06 -3.67 12.24
CA LEU A 56 -9.09 -3.38 10.81
C LEU A 56 -10.48 -2.91 10.35
N PRO A 57 -10.54 -1.81 9.58
CA PRO A 57 -11.77 -1.38 8.91
C PRO A 57 -12.36 -2.47 8.01
N GLU A 58 -13.69 -2.56 7.95
CA GLU A 58 -14.41 -3.57 7.14
C GLU A 58 -13.97 -3.56 5.67
N ALA A 59 -13.75 -2.39 5.07
CA ALA A 59 -13.30 -2.27 3.69
C ALA A 59 -11.96 -3.00 3.43
N ILE A 60 -11.02 -2.92 4.39
CA ILE A 60 -9.72 -3.58 4.27
C ILE A 60 -9.86 -5.10 4.47
N ARG A 61 -10.69 -5.53 5.42
CA ARG A 61 -10.91 -6.97 5.66
C ARG A 61 -11.58 -7.67 4.48
N ALA A 62 -12.52 -6.98 3.82
CA ALA A 62 -13.18 -7.45 2.61
C ALA A 62 -12.23 -7.53 1.41
N ASP A 63 -11.39 -6.51 1.20
CA ASP A 63 -10.44 -6.45 0.08
C ASP A 63 -9.32 -7.50 0.18
N THR A 64 -8.96 -7.87 1.41
CA THR A 64 -7.85 -8.81 1.70
C THR A 64 -8.31 -10.22 2.04
N GLY A 65 -9.63 -10.49 2.05
CA GLY A 65 -10.19 -11.81 2.33
C GLY A 65 -9.95 -12.30 3.76
N LEU A 66 -9.66 -11.40 4.71
CA LEU A 66 -9.39 -11.74 6.10
C LEU A 66 -10.66 -12.26 6.83
N ASP A 67 -11.86 -11.82 6.43
CA ASP A 67 -13.13 -12.29 7.01
C ASP A 67 -13.51 -13.71 6.58
N SER A 68 -12.99 -14.22 5.45
CA SER A 68 -13.28 -15.57 4.94
C SER A 68 -12.58 -16.69 5.73
N GLY A 69 -11.67 -16.35 6.64
CA GLY A 69 -11.06 -17.28 7.57
C GLY A 69 -11.98 -17.59 8.76
N THR A 70 -13.09 -18.30 8.52
CA THR A 70 -13.82 -18.97 9.62
C THR A 70 -12.83 -19.79 10.43
N PRO A 71 -12.75 -19.63 11.77
CA PRO A 71 -12.05 -20.57 12.62
C PRO A 71 -12.76 -21.92 12.49
N GLY A 72 -12.06 -22.94 12.02
CA GLY A 72 -12.58 -24.31 12.02
C GLY A 72 -13.04 -24.71 13.42
N PRO A 73 -14.12 -25.51 13.55
CA PRO A 73 -14.65 -25.91 14.85
C PRO A 73 -13.60 -26.68 15.63
N ARG A 74 -13.45 -26.33 16.91
CA ARG A 74 -12.61 -27.06 17.87
C ARG A 74 -13.25 -28.37 18.29
#